data_AF-W7DYQ1-F1
#
_entry.id   AF-W7DYQ1-F1
#
_cell.length_a   1.000
_cell.length_b   1.000
_cell.length_c   1.000
_cell.angle_alpha   90.00
_cell.angle_beta   90.00
_cell.angle_gamma   90.00
#
_symmetry.space_group_name_H-M   'P 1'
#
loop_
_entity.id
_entity.type
_entity.pdbx_description
1 polymer ?
#
loop_
_entity_poly.entity_id
_entity_poly.type
_entity_poly.pdbx_seq_one_letter_code
_entity_poly.pdbx_strand_id
1 'polypeptide(L)'
;MIAKLNDITGESGVQEDGVPVYAIREVPITAQRKPWFDVNDPKLPHPAVARANLAPSLDTPQGSTQDNWAEKHSHQTVLQQHCDFFDRDGDGILWPQDTYIGFYRLGLGILFSAFAVLVIHINFSYPTSPGWLPDPYFRLFLKNVHRARHGSDTGTFDPEGRFIPAKFEEIFTKYADGRDYLTIQDLKNTLMGQRNINDPIGWCGFIFEWTATYLMLWPEDGRMMKEDIRAVYDGSIFHRIADKREKRLQQQEQQKRQKGQ
;
A
#
# COMPACT_ATOMS: atom_id res chain seq x y z
N MET A 1 -16.20 38.91 -2.06
CA MET A 1 -15.60 39.06 -3.40
C MET A 1 -14.84 37.78 -3.69
N ILE A 2 -15.45 36.92 -4.50
CA ILE A 2 -14.96 35.56 -4.81
C ILE A 2 -14.01 35.71 -6.00
N ALA A 3 -12.72 35.43 -5.78
CA ALA A 3 -11.76 35.33 -6.88
C ALA A 3 -12.05 34.05 -7.67
N LYS A 4 -12.16 34.23 -8.98
CA LYS A 4 -12.69 33.28 -9.94
C LYS A 4 -11.79 32.04 -10.07
N LEU A 5 -12.40 30.86 -9.96
CA LEU A 5 -11.98 29.69 -10.72
C LEU A 5 -12.08 30.06 -12.20
N ASN A 6 -10.95 30.03 -12.91
CA ASN A 6 -10.84 29.73 -14.33
C ASN A 6 -9.36 29.60 -14.66
N ASP A 7 -8.90 28.35 -14.73
CA ASP A 7 -8.03 27.86 -15.80
C ASP A 7 -7.98 26.33 -15.67
N ILE A 8 -9.00 25.69 -16.25
CA ILE A 8 -8.99 24.27 -16.59
C ILE A 8 -9.17 24.21 -18.11
N THR A 9 -8.05 24.31 -18.82
CA THR A 9 -7.86 23.79 -20.16
C THR A 9 -6.74 22.76 -20.00
N GLY A 10 -6.94 21.46 -20.15
CA GLY A 10 -7.58 20.86 -21.31
C GLY A 10 -6.55 20.44 -22.36
N GLU A 11 -5.33 20.05 -21.97
CA GLU A 11 -4.37 19.33 -22.81
C GLU A 11 -3.67 18.27 -21.93
N SER A 12 -3.40 17.10 -22.53
CA SER A 12 -2.66 15.97 -21.95
C SER A 12 -1.55 16.41 -21.02
N GLY A 13 -1.49 15.84 -19.81
CA GLY A 13 -0.46 16.15 -18.82
C GLY A 13 0.94 15.91 -19.38
N VAL A 14 1.56 16.97 -19.89
CA VAL A 14 2.98 16.98 -20.21
C VAL A 14 3.69 17.14 -18.88
N GLN A 15 4.08 16.00 -18.34
CA GLN A 15 5.09 15.91 -17.31
C GLN A 15 6.38 16.48 -17.90
N GLU A 16 6.99 17.48 -17.26
CA GLU A 16 8.32 17.98 -17.68
C GLU A 16 9.30 16.79 -17.73
N ASP A 17 10.07 16.69 -18.81
CA ASP A 17 11.00 15.58 -19.02
C ASP A 17 11.89 15.36 -17.78
N GLY A 18 11.85 14.14 -17.24
CA GLY A 18 12.64 13.75 -16.05
C GLY A 18 11.96 13.94 -14.69
N VAL A 19 10.78 14.59 -14.63
CA VAL A 19 10.01 14.68 -13.38
C VAL A 19 9.13 13.45 -13.20
N PRO A 20 9.21 12.73 -12.07
CA PRO A 20 8.33 11.59 -11.84
C PRO A 20 6.88 12.00 -11.62
N VAL A 21 5.92 11.11 -11.92
CA VAL A 21 4.50 11.31 -11.59
C VAL A 21 4.33 11.52 -10.08
N TYR A 22 3.95 12.74 -9.68
CA TYR A 22 3.75 13.13 -8.28
C TYR A 22 2.31 13.58 -7.98
N ALA A 23 1.45 13.74 -8.99
CA ALA A 23 0.06 14.14 -8.82
C ALA A 23 -0.85 13.35 -9.75
N ILE A 24 -2.07 13.11 -9.30
CA ILE A 24 -3.13 12.38 -10.00
C ILE A 24 -4.38 13.26 -9.97
N ARG A 25 -5.01 13.44 -11.13
CA ARG A 25 -6.15 14.35 -11.29
C ARG A 25 -7.36 13.92 -10.46
N GLU A 26 -7.60 12.61 -10.42
CA GLU A 26 -8.69 11.94 -9.71
C GLU A 26 -8.51 11.99 -8.19
N VAL A 27 -7.29 12.31 -7.73
CA VAL A 27 -6.92 12.39 -6.30
C VAL A 27 -6.40 13.81 -5.98
N PRO A 28 -7.28 14.82 -5.85
CA PRO A 28 -6.88 16.23 -5.83
C PRO A 28 -5.88 16.62 -4.75
N ILE A 29 -5.87 15.90 -3.61
CA ILE A 29 -4.93 16.19 -2.51
C ILE A 29 -3.47 16.05 -2.98
N THR A 30 -3.21 15.18 -3.96
CA THR A 30 -1.88 14.97 -4.52
C THR A 30 -1.40 16.15 -5.39
N ALA A 31 -2.31 16.95 -5.94
CA ALA A 31 -1.95 18.18 -6.63
C ALA A 31 -1.87 19.37 -5.65
N GLN A 32 -2.78 19.41 -4.68
CA GLN A 32 -2.87 20.49 -3.68
C GLN A 32 -1.63 20.55 -2.77
N ARG A 33 -1.04 19.40 -2.45
CA ARG A 33 0.12 19.27 -1.56
C ARG A 33 1.30 18.72 -2.35
N LYS A 34 1.82 19.53 -3.27
CA LYS A 34 2.92 19.16 -4.17
C LYS A 34 4.20 18.86 -3.37
N PRO A 35 4.88 17.71 -3.59
CA PRO A 35 6.18 17.46 -3.00
C PRO A 35 7.21 18.44 -3.59
N TRP A 36 8.20 18.82 -2.79
CA TRP A 36 9.28 19.68 -3.29
C TRP A 36 10.19 18.91 -4.25
N PHE A 37 10.50 19.53 -5.37
CA PHE A 37 11.53 19.10 -6.31
C PHE A 37 11.96 20.28 -7.18
N ASP A 38 13.19 20.23 -7.67
CA ASP A 38 13.71 21.15 -8.68
C ASP A 38 14.61 20.35 -9.63
N VAL A 39 14.27 20.33 -10.92
CA VAL A 39 15.06 19.64 -11.97
C VAL A 39 16.34 20.39 -12.33
N ASN A 40 16.39 21.68 -12.00
CA ASN A 40 17.49 22.56 -12.35
C ASN A 40 18.37 22.93 -11.14
N ASP A 41 18.05 22.46 -9.93
CA ASP A 41 18.87 22.73 -8.75
C ASP A 41 20.02 21.71 -8.64
N PRO A 42 21.27 22.11 -8.95
CA PRO A 42 22.42 21.21 -8.79
C PRO A 42 22.79 20.98 -7.33
N LYS A 43 22.26 21.77 -6.38
CA LYS A 43 22.61 21.70 -4.96
C LYS A 43 21.81 20.62 -4.24
N LEU A 44 20.56 20.39 -4.63
CA LEU A 44 19.69 19.39 -4.00
C LEU A 44 18.73 18.73 -5.01
N PRO A 45 19.25 17.92 -5.94
CA PRO A 45 18.43 17.29 -6.97
C PRO A 45 17.54 16.19 -6.36
N HIS A 46 16.22 16.36 -6.47
CA HIS A 46 15.18 15.34 -6.22
C HIS A 46 15.38 14.42 -4.98
N PRO A 47 15.68 14.96 -3.79
CA PRO A 47 16.24 14.18 -2.67
C PRO A 47 15.33 13.04 -2.17
N ALA A 48 14.01 13.17 -2.34
CA ALA A 48 13.05 12.14 -1.93
C ALA A 48 11.68 12.33 -2.62
N VAL A 49 11.66 12.66 -3.92
CA VAL A 49 10.40 12.95 -4.61
C VAL A 49 9.50 11.72 -4.55
N ALA A 50 8.28 11.88 -4.05
CA ALA A 50 7.33 10.77 -3.96
C ALA A 50 6.70 10.47 -5.33
N ARG A 51 6.40 9.19 -5.57
CA ARG A 51 5.76 8.65 -6.76
C ARG A 51 4.29 8.44 -6.48
N ALA A 52 3.42 9.10 -7.23
CA ALA A 52 2.00 9.08 -6.94
C ALA A 52 1.40 7.69 -7.14
N ASN A 53 1.68 7.04 -8.26
CA ASN A 53 1.02 5.81 -8.73
C ASN A 53 1.98 4.65 -9.04
N LEU A 54 3.26 4.78 -8.70
CA LEU A 54 4.26 3.72 -8.90
C LEU A 54 5.02 3.46 -7.59
N ALA A 55 5.32 2.20 -7.32
CA ALA A 55 6.21 1.80 -6.23
C ALA A 55 7.56 1.29 -6.77
N PRO A 56 8.48 2.15 -7.23
CA PRO A 56 9.75 1.70 -7.81
C PRO A 56 10.79 1.38 -6.74
N SER A 57 11.70 0.48 -7.09
CA SER A 57 12.92 0.18 -6.33
C SER A 57 14.15 0.31 -7.24
N LEU A 58 15.35 0.12 -6.69
CA LEU A 58 16.57 -0.01 -7.49
C LEU A 58 16.49 -1.18 -8.49
N ASP A 59 15.85 -2.28 -8.10
CA ASP A 59 15.76 -3.50 -8.90
C ASP A 59 14.61 -3.45 -9.91
N THR A 60 13.55 -2.70 -9.58
CA THR A 60 12.39 -2.47 -10.43
C THR A 60 12.07 -0.97 -10.53
N PRO A 61 12.83 -0.18 -11.32
CA PRO A 61 12.71 1.28 -11.37
C PRO A 61 11.37 1.81 -11.92
N GLN A 62 10.64 0.95 -12.64
CA GLN A 62 9.32 1.26 -13.20
C GLN A 62 8.17 0.79 -12.29
N GLY A 63 8.48 0.19 -11.14
CA GLY A 63 7.49 -0.45 -10.27
C GLY A 63 6.81 -1.66 -10.92
N SER A 64 5.62 -2.01 -10.45
CA SER A 64 4.89 -3.17 -10.96
C SER A 64 4.32 -2.91 -12.36
N THR A 65 4.84 -3.63 -13.36
CA THR A 65 4.42 -3.51 -14.78
C THR A 65 3.75 -4.78 -15.32
N GLN A 66 3.83 -5.90 -14.57
CA GLN A 66 3.18 -7.14 -14.94
C GLN A 66 1.66 -6.94 -15.15
N ASP A 67 1.10 -7.57 -16.18
CA ASP A 67 -0.33 -7.51 -16.53
C ASP A 67 -0.89 -6.08 -16.68
N ASN A 68 -0.04 -5.14 -17.12
CA ASN A 68 -0.32 -3.70 -17.27
C ASN A 68 -0.73 -3.03 -15.95
N TRP A 69 -0.19 -3.47 -14.81
CA TRP A 69 -0.54 -2.95 -13.48
C TRP A 69 -0.46 -1.42 -13.39
N ALA A 70 0.71 -0.85 -13.70
CA ALA A 70 0.96 0.60 -13.69
C ALA A 70 -0.06 1.41 -14.50
N GLU A 71 -0.44 0.95 -15.69
CA GLU A 71 -1.41 1.65 -16.54
C GLU A 71 -2.82 1.58 -15.96
N LYS A 72 -3.26 0.38 -15.57
CA LYS A 72 -4.59 0.14 -14.98
C LYS A 72 -4.82 0.94 -13.70
N HIS A 73 -3.77 1.13 -12.91
CA HIS A 73 -3.83 1.80 -11.62
C HIS A 73 -3.30 3.25 -11.65
N SER A 74 -3.08 3.80 -12.85
CA SER A 74 -2.52 5.15 -13.02
C SER A 74 -3.37 6.27 -12.41
N HIS A 75 -4.67 6.02 -12.22
CA HIS A 75 -5.68 6.94 -11.69
C HIS A 75 -5.78 6.97 -10.16
N GLN A 76 -4.94 6.23 -9.45
CA GLN A 76 -5.00 6.10 -7.99
C GLN A 76 -3.62 6.11 -7.35
N THR A 77 -3.52 6.60 -6.10
CA THR A 77 -2.23 6.63 -5.39
C THR A 77 -1.75 5.23 -5.03
N VAL A 78 -0.45 5.03 -4.81
CA VAL A 78 0.09 3.72 -4.42
C VAL A 78 -0.64 3.16 -3.18
N LEU A 79 -0.98 3.99 -2.19
CA LEU A 79 -1.76 3.54 -1.04
C LEU A 79 -3.21 3.17 -1.39
N GLN A 80 -3.83 3.81 -2.37
CA GLN A 80 -5.13 3.35 -2.86
C GLN A 80 -5.01 2.00 -3.58
N GLN A 81 -3.95 1.80 -4.38
CA GLN A 81 -3.65 0.52 -5.04
C GLN A 81 -3.48 -0.62 -4.03
N HIS A 82 -2.79 -0.35 -2.92
CA HIS A 82 -2.67 -1.28 -1.80
C HIS A 82 -4.04 -1.79 -1.30
N CYS A 83 -5.02 -0.89 -1.23
CA CYS A 83 -6.35 -1.21 -0.73
C CYS A 83 -7.29 -1.79 -1.79
N ASP A 84 -7.01 -1.56 -3.08
CA ASP A 84 -7.85 -1.93 -4.22
C ASP A 84 -8.20 -3.42 -4.25
N PHE A 85 -7.25 -4.30 -3.88
CA PHE A 85 -7.48 -5.75 -3.78
C PHE A 85 -8.66 -6.12 -2.86
N PHE A 86 -8.88 -5.32 -1.80
CA PHE A 86 -9.96 -5.56 -0.85
C PHE A 86 -11.30 -5.03 -1.38
N ASP A 87 -11.31 -4.01 -2.24
CA ASP A 87 -12.50 -3.38 -2.82
C ASP A 87 -13.02 -4.19 -4.03
N ARG A 88 -13.70 -5.30 -3.74
CA ARG A 88 -14.01 -6.30 -4.79
C ARG A 88 -15.11 -5.86 -5.75
N ASP A 89 -15.99 -4.95 -5.35
CA ASP A 89 -17.02 -4.36 -6.21
C ASP A 89 -16.61 -3.00 -6.79
N GLY A 90 -15.50 -2.42 -6.33
CA GLY A 90 -14.85 -1.28 -6.96
C GLY A 90 -15.60 0.03 -6.75
N ASP A 91 -16.34 0.14 -5.66
CA ASP A 91 -17.13 1.34 -5.32
C ASP A 91 -16.33 2.37 -4.48
N GLY A 92 -15.09 2.03 -4.11
CA GLY A 92 -14.20 2.83 -3.28
C GLY A 92 -14.51 2.75 -1.79
N ILE A 93 -15.32 1.78 -1.34
CA ILE A 93 -15.81 1.64 0.04
C ILE A 93 -15.56 0.22 0.55
N LEU A 94 -14.61 0.08 1.48
CA LEU A 94 -14.37 -1.21 2.12
C LEU A 94 -15.34 -1.43 3.27
N TRP A 95 -16.18 -2.46 3.15
CA TRP A 95 -16.96 -2.97 4.25
C TRP A 95 -16.13 -3.94 5.11
N PRO A 96 -16.50 -4.15 6.39
CA PRO A 96 -15.92 -5.19 7.24
C PRO A 96 -15.81 -6.57 6.55
N GLN A 97 -16.82 -6.93 5.76
CA GLN A 97 -16.83 -8.19 4.99
C GLN A 97 -15.77 -8.25 3.89
N ASP A 98 -15.43 -7.12 3.27
CA ASP A 98 -14.44 -7.05 2.20
C ASP A 98 -13.04 -7.27 2.74
N THR A 99 -12.71 -6.66 3.86
CA THR A 99 -11.49 -6.94 4.61
C THR A 99 -11.42 -8.41 5.04
N TYR A 100 -12.49 -8.97 5.62
CA TYR A 100 -12.51 -10.38 5.99
C TYR A 100 -12.20 -11.29 4.78
N ILE A 101 -12.90 -11.07 3.67
CA ILE A 101 -12.74 -11.90 2.46
C ILE A 101 -11.35 -11.72 1.87
N GLY A 102 -10.82 -10.49 1.79
CA GLY A 102 -9.48 -10.23 1.29
C GLY A 102 -8.39 -10.97 2.08
N PHE A 103 -8.39 -10.85 3.41
CA PHE A 103 -7.44 -11.59 4.26
C PHE A 103 -7.59 -13.11 4.13
N TYR A 104 -8.83 -13.60 4.00
CA TYR A 104 -9.08 -15.03 3.80
C TYR A 104 -8.55 -15.52 2.43
N ARG A 105 -8.74 -14.73 1.37
CA ARG A 105 -8.22 -15.02 0.03
C ARG A 105 -6.69 -15.05 0.00
N LEU A 106 -6.05 -14.18 0.78
CA LEU A 106 -4.59 -14.19 1.01
C LEU A 106 -4.09 -15.37 1.84
N GLY A 107 -4.98 -16.21 2.39
CA GLY A 107 -4.63 -17.44 3.06
C GLY A 107 -4.34 -17.32 4.56
N LEU A 108 -4.66 -16.18 5.17
CA LEU A 108 -4.42 -15.91 6.59
C LEU A 108 -5.39 -16.67 7.53
N GLY A 109 -6.39 -17.35 6.96
CA GLY A 109 -7.33 -18.21 7.70
C GLY A 109 -8.44 -17.42 8.41
N ILE A 110 -9.43 -18.14 8.92
CA ILE A 110 -10.68 -17.55 9.44
C ILE A 110 -10.42 -16.64 10.65
N LEU A 111 -9.64 -17.12 11.62
CA LEU A 111 -9.40 -16.39 12.87
C LEU A 111 -8.62 -15.08 12.64
N PHE A 112 -7.54 -15.14 11.85
CA PHE A 112 -6.77 -13.94 11.54
C PHE A 112 -7.59 -12.96 10.70
N SER A 113 -8.38 -13.45 9.74
CA SER A 113 -9.24 -12.59 8.92
C SER A 113 -10.29 -11.86 9.76
N ALA A 114 -10.92 -12.54 10.73
CA ALA A 114 -11.85 -11.89 11.66
C ALA A 114 -11.14 -10.88 12.58
N PHE A 115 -9.94 -11.21 13.06
CA PHE A 115 -9.13 -10.30 13.86
C PHE A 115 -8.71 -9.05 13.09
N ALA A 116 -8.32 -9.20 11.81
CA ALA A 116 -7.95 -8.10 10.93
C ALA A 116 -9.09 -7.09 10.74
N VAL A 117 -10.34 -7.56 10.62
CA VAL A 117 -11.52 -6.70 10.55
C VAL A 117 -11.60 -5.78 11.77
N LEU A 118 -11.45 -6.34 12.98
CA LEU A 118 -11.50 -5.56 14.21
C LEU A 118 -10.40 -4.49 14.24
N VAL A 119 -9.16 -4.88 13.94
CA VAL A 119 -8.01 -3.97 13.96
C VAL A 119 -8.18 -2.84 12.95
N ILE A 120 -8.53 -3.16 11.70
CA ILE A 120 -8.61 -2.18 10.60
C ILE A 120 -9.81 -1.24 10.78
N HIS A 121 -11.00 -1.79 11.02
CA HIS A 121 -12.23 -0.99 10.99
C HIS A 121 -12.41 -0.12 12.24
N ILE A 122 -11.94 -0.57 13.41
CA ILE A 122 -11.97 0.24 14.63
C ILE A 122 -11.06 1.47 14.50
N ASN A 123 -9.89 1.31 13.88
CA ASN A 123 -8.89 2.39 13.82
C ASN A 123 -9.06 3.30 12.60
N PHE A 124 -9.53 2.79 11.45
CA PHE A 124 -9.48 3.55 10.19
C PHE A 124 -10.84 3.99 9.64
N SER A 125 -11.96 3.50 10.17
CA SER A 125 -13.28 3.94 9.69
C SER A 125 -13.51 5.44 9.90
N TYR A 126 -13.27 5.96 11.11
CA TYR A 126 -13.48 7.39 11.37
C TYR A 126 -12.50 8.30 10.61
N PRO A 127 -11.16 8.06 10.61
CA PRO A 127 -10.22 8.88 9.84
C PRO A 127 -10.53 8.98 8.35
N THR A 128 -11.07 7.91 7.76
CA THR A 128 -11.43 7.88 6.33
C THR A 128 -12.85 8.37 6.05
N SER A 129 -13.68 8.58 7.08
CA SER A 129 -15.04 9.10 6.92
C SER A 129 -15.06 10.42 6.14
N PRO A 130 -16.00 10.58 5.19
CA PRO A 130 -16.17 11.83 4.45
C PRO A 130 -16.77 12.95 5.31
N GLY A 131 -17.37 12.62 6.46
CA GLY A 131 -18.04 13.56 7.35
C GLY A 131 -17.43 13.64 8.74
N TRP A 132 -18.04 14.47 9.59
CA TRP A 132 -17.63 14.68 10.98
C TRP A 132 -18.15 13.62 11.95
N LEU A 133 -19.14 12.83 11.54
CA LEU A 133 -19.69 11.76 12.37
C LEU A 133 -19.02 10.42 12.04
N PRO A 134 -18.81 9.54 13.04
CA PRO A 134 -18.43 8.15 12.80
C PRO A 134 -19.45 7.45 11.91
N ASP A 135 -18.97 6.59 11.01
CA ASP A 135 -19.83 5.76 10.19
C ASP A 135 -20.34 4.57 11.03
N PRO A 136 -21.65 4.41 11.26
CA PRO A 136 -22.18 3.32 12.10
C PRO A 136 -21.93 1.92 11.52
N TYR A 137 -21.60 1.83 10.23
CA TYR A 137 -21.26 0.58 9.55
C TYR A 137 -19.75 0.28 9.57
N PHE A 138 -18.95 1.16 10.19
CA PHE A 138 -17.51 1.05 10.28
C PHE A 138 -16.80 0.90 8.91
N ARG A 139 -17.32 1.50 7.83
CA ARG A 139 -16.71 1.39 6.49
C ARG A 139 -15.45 2.24 6.40
N LEU A 140 -14.55 1.88 5.49
CA LEU A 140 -13.41 2.70 5.09
C LEU A 140 -13.65 3.28 3.71
N PHE A 141 -13.31 4.55 3.50
CA PHE A 141 -13.50 5.23 2.21
C PHE A 141 -12.14 5.45 1.54
N LEU A 142 -11.90 4.77 0.43
CA LEU A 142 -10.58 4.76 -0.25
C LEU A 142 -10.17 6.15 -0.75
N LYS A 143 -11.13 7.01 -1.07
CA LYS A 143 -10.88 8.43 -1.37
C LYS A 143 -10.06 9.16 -0.30
N ASN A 144 -10.23 8.78 0.97
CA ASN A 144 -9.60 9.41 2.12
C ASN A 144 -8.54 8.52 2.80
N VAL A 145 -8.15 7.40 2.19
CA VAL A 145 -7.26 6.40 2.81
C VAL A 145 -5.87 6.94 3.14
N HIS A 146 -5.42 8.01 2.46
CA HIS A 146 -4.19 8.73 2.82
C HIS A 146 -4.14 9.22 4.28
N ARG A 147 -5.29 9.31 4.96
CA ARG A 147 -5.40 9.65 6.38
C ARG A 147 -5.23 8.45 7.32
N ALA A 148 -5.36 7.23 6.81
CA ALA A 148 -5.27 5.97 7.55
C ALA A 148 -3.82 5.49 7.66
N ARG A 149 -2.96 6.36 8.19
CA ARG A 149 -1.56 6.06 8.49
C ARG A 149 -1.26 6.35 9.96
N HIS A 150 -0.29 5.63 10.52
CA HIS A 150 0.21 5.87 11.87
C HIS A 150 1.63 6.43 11.81
N GLY A 151 2.14 6.92 12.94
CA GLY A 151 3.45 7.59 12.99
C GLY A 151 4.63 6.62 13.03
N SER A 152 4.39 5.38 13.47
CA SER A 152 5.38 4.32 13.65
C SER A 152 5.38 3.34 12.49
N ASP A 153 5.32 3.86 11.26
CA ASP A 153 5.39 3.13 10.01
C ASP A 153 6.83 3.15 9.42
N THR A 154 7.03 2.67 8.20
CA THR A 154 8.32 2.76 7.51
C THR A 154 8.63 4.13 6.92
N GLY A 155 7.67 5.04 6.90
CA GLY A 155 7.71 6.31 6.18
C GLY A 155 7.67 6.18 4.66
N THR A 156 7.47 4.97 4.12
CA THR A 156 7.45 4.74 2.66
C THR A 156 6.23 5.38 2.00
N PHE A 157 5.11 5.53 2.71
CA PHE A 157 4.00 6.38 2.26
C PHE A 157 4.16 7.82 2.77
N ASP A 158 4.00 8.77 1.86
CA ASP A 158 3.84 10.17 2.22
C ASP A 158 2.41 10.46 2.74
N PRO A 159 2.13 11.65 3.31
CA PRO A 159 0.80 11.98 3.85
C PRO A 159 -0.34 12.04 2.82
N GLU A 160 -0.04 11.97 1.52
CA GLU A 160 -1.01 11.91 0.43
C GLU A 160 -1.15 10.49 -0.16
N GLY A 161 -0.46 9.50 0.42
CA GLY A 161 -0.50 8.10 0.00
C GLY A 161 0.40 7.78 -1.20
N ARG A 162 1.33 8.67 -1.54
CA ARG A 162 2.36 8.42 -2.57
C ARG A 162 3.50 7.60 -1.99
N PHE A 163 4.23 6.90 -2.84
CA PHE A 163 5.36 6.07 -2.46
C PHE A 163 6.68 6.84 -2.52
N ILE A 164 7.49 6.79 -1.45
CA ILE A 164 8.82 7.43 -1.39
C ILE A 164 9.89 6.35 -1.58
N PRO A 165 10.54 6.26 -2.76
CA PRO A 165 11.51 5.19 -3.04
C PRO A 165 12.72 5.21 -2.10
N ALA A 166 13.21 6.41 -1.76
CA ALA A 166 14.30 6.55 -0.81
C ALA A 166 13.98 5.92 0.55
N LYS A 167 12.74 6.06 1.05
CA LYS A 167 12.32 5.47 2.32
C LYS A 167 12.17 3.97 2.25
N PHE A 168 11.74 3.44 1.12
CA PHE A 168 11.73 2.00 0.88
C PHE A 168 13.14 1.39 0.89
N GLU A 169 14.08 1.98 0.14
CA GLU A 169 15.49 1.54 0.10
C GLU A 169 16.19 1.70 1.45
N GLU A 170 15.82 2.73 2.24
CA GLU A 170 16.31 2.95 3.59
C GLU A 170 16.00 1.77 4.54
N ILE A 171 14.91 1.02 4.33
CA ILE A 171 14.59 -0.15 5.17
C ILE A 171 15.74 -1.17 5.12
N PHE A 172 16.22 -1.49 3.92
CA PHE A 172 17.23 -2.52 3.70
C PHE A 172 18.64 -2.04 4.08
N THR A 173 18.96 -0.79 3.76
CA THR A 173 20.26 -0.21 4.13
C THR A 173 20.40 0.00 5.64
N LYS A 174 19.33 0.34 6.37
CA LYS A 174 19.37 0.57 7.82
C LYS A 174 19.20 -0.69 8.66
N TYR A 175 18.37 -1.64 8.22
CA TYR A 175 17.95 -2.76 9.06
C TYR A 175 18.28 -4.14 8.50
N ALA A 176 18.77 -4.23 7.26
CA ALA A 176 19.12 -5.49 6.60
C ALA A 176 20.59 -5.57 6.19
N ASP A 177 21.45 -4.63 6.62
CA ASP A 177 22.86 -4.55 6.23
C ASP A 177 23.07 -4.55 4.69
N GLY A 178 22.13 -3.94 3.95
CA GLY A 178 22.17 -3.86 2.49
C GLY A 178 21.75 -5.13 1.74
N ARG A 179 21.28 -6.16 2.45
CA ARG A 179 20.70 -7.37 1.84
C ARG A 179 19.37 -7.05 1.15
N ASP A 180 19.00 -7.87 0.18
CA ASP A 180 17.77 -7.79 -0.59
C ASP A 180 16.60 -8.59 0.04
N TYR A 181 16.64 -8.81 1.36
CA TYR A 181 15.57 -9.46 2.10
C TYR A 181 15.55 -9.05 3.58
N LEU A 182 14.40 -9.21 4.23
CA LEU A 182 14.22 -9.02 5.67
C LEU A 182 13.96 -10.35 6.37
N THR A 183 14.59 -10.54 7.53
CA THR A 183 14.26 -11.57 8.51
C THR A 183 13.36 -11.01 9.62
N ILE A 184 12.80 -11.86 10.47
CA ILE A 184 12.02 -11.42 11.65
C ILE A 184 12.86 -10.50 12.57
N GLN A 185 14.17 -10.76 12.67
CA GLN A 185 15.06 -9.92 13.46
C GLN A 185 15.23 -8.53 12.85
N ASP A 186 15.31 -8.45 11.51
CA ASP A 186 15.39 -7.18 10.78
C ASP A 186 14.08 -6.38 10.92
N LEU A 187 12.92 -7.06 10.92
CA LEU A 187 11.61 -6.43 11.21
C LEU A 187 11.54 -5.87 12.63
N LYS A 188 12.04 -6.61 13.62
CA LYS A 188 12.14 -6.11 15.01
C LYS A 188 13.04 -4.87 15.07
N ASN A 189 14.18 -4.88 14.39
CA ASN A 189 15.08 -3.73 14.33
C ASN A 189 14.42 -2.53 13.65
N THR A 190 13.66 -2.76 12.58
CA THR A 190 12.88 -1.75 11.87
C THR A 190 11.88 -1.08 12.80
N LEU A 191 11.07 -1.86 13.53
CA LEU A 191 10.12 -1.34 14.53
C LEU A 191 10.82 -0.51 15.60
N MET A 192 11.92 -1.03 16.16
CA MET A 192 12.65 -0.32 17.22
C MET A 192 13.24 1.01 16.73
N GLY A 193 13.65 1.09 15.46
CA GLY A 193 14.25 2.28 14.86
C GLY A 193 13.23 3.32 14.37
N GLN A 194 12.00 2.91 14.02
CA GLN A 194 10.99 3.80 13.45
C GLN A 194 9.87 4.19 14.42
N ARG A 195 9.76 3.53 15.57
CA ARG A 195 8.68 3.81 16.54
C ARG A 195 8.74 5.22 17.11
N ASN A 196 7.59 5.90 17.14
CA ASN A 196 7.45 7.18 17.80
C ASN A 196 7.00 7.01 19.26
N ILE A 197 7.57 7.80 20.18
CA ILE A 197 7.34 7.66 21.63
C ILE A 197 5.85 7.72 22.03
N ASN A 198 5.05 8.54 21.35
CA ASN A 198 3.64 8.78 21.65
C ASN A 198 2.70 8.12 20.63
N ASP A 199 3.07 6.96 20.08
CA ASP A 199 2.25 6.25 19.09
C ASP A 199 2.13 4.74 19.36
N PRO A 200 1.59 4.34 20.53
CA PRO A 200 1.41 2.92 20.85
C PRO A 200 0.46 2.20 19.88
N ILE A 201 -0.53 2.92 19.32
CA ILE A 201 -1.43 2.39 18.30
C ILE A 201 -0.64 2.05 17.03
N GLY A 202 0.26 2.93 16.58
CA GLY A 202 1.15 2.63 15.46
C GLY A 202 2.15 1.51 15.73
N TRP A 203 2.62 1.31 16.96
CA TRP A 203 3.47 0.15 17.28
C TRP A 203 2.72 -1.17 17.06
N CYS A 204 1.47 -1.24 17.53
CA CYS A 204 0.60 -2.37 17.29
C CYS A 204 0.25 -2.51 15.81
N GLY A 205 0.01 -1.39 15.11
CA GLY A 205 -0.23 -1.34 13.66
C GLY A 205 0.91 -1.95 12.88
N PHE A 206 2.15 -1.52 13.13
CA PHE A 206 3.35 -2.09 12.51
C PHE A 206 3.44 -3.60 12.76
N ILE A 207 3.29 -4.05 14.01
CA ILE A 207 3.34 -5.48 14.33
C ILE A 207 2.28 -6.26 13.55
N PHE A 208 1.05 -5.75 13.49
CA PHE A 208 -0.05 -6.36 12.75
C PHE A 208 0.24 -6.44 11.25
N GLU A 209 0.60 -5.32 10.61
CA GLU A 209 0.88 -5.23 9.17
C GLU A 209 2.00 -6.17 8.74
N TRP A 210 3.13 -6.17 9.48
CA TRP A 210 4.28 -7.00 9.15
C TRP A 210 4.08 -8.46 9.50
N THR A 211 3.28 -8.79 10.53
CA THR A 211 2.85 -10.17 10.80
C THR A 211 1.97 -10.69 9.67
N ALA A 212 0.98 -9.90 9.23
CA ALA A 212 0.13 -10.26 8.10
C ALA A 212 0.97 -10.48 6.82
N THR A 213 1.94 -9.60 6.56
CA THR A 213 2.82 -9.73 5.40
C THR A 213 3.70 -10.97 5.48
N TYR A 214 4.32 -11.24 6.64
CA TYR A 214 5.13 -12.45 6.84
C TYR A 214 4.31 -13.73 6.65
N LEU A 215 3.11 -13.79 7.25
CA LEU A 215 2.23 -14.95 7.14
C LEU A 215 1.69 -15.15 5.72
N MET A 216 1.40 -14.06 5.00
CA MET A 216 0.94 -14.10 3.62
C MET A 216 2.04 -14.58 2.66
N LEU A 217 3.28 -14.07 2.80
CA LEU A 217 4.40 -14.50 1.98
C LEU A 217 4.86 -15.92 2.32
N TRP A 218 4.79 -16.28 3.61
CA TRP A 218 5.21 -17.58 4.15
C TRP A 218 6.58 -18.05 3.61
N PRO A 219 7.66 -17.28 3.81
CA PRO A 219 8.95 -17.60 3.21
C PRO A 219 9.56 -18.86 3.82
N GLU A 220 9.92 -19.84 2.98
CA GLU A 220 10.39 -21.17 3.41
C GLU A 220 11.70 -21.11 4.22
N ASP A 221 12.58 -20.16 3.90
CA ASP A 221 13.87 -19.93 4.56
C ASP A 221 13.84 -18.76 5.56
N GLY A 222 12.64 -18.22 5.84
CA GLY A 222 12.45 -17.08 6.73
C GLY A 222 12.88 -15.72 6.17
N ARG A 223 13.13 -15.62 4.86
CA ARG A 223 13.57 -14.39 4.19
C ARG A 223 12.45 -13.77 3.36
N MET A 224 11.98 -12.59 3.76
CA MET A 224 11.03 -11.81 2.97
C MET A 224 11.80 -10.99 1.94
N MET A 225 11.71 -11.38 0.67
CA MET A 225 12.43 -10.73 -0.42
C MET A 225 11.99 -9.27 -0.61
N LYS A 226 12.94 -8.40 -0.94
CA LYS A 226 12.73 -6.96 -1.15
C LYS A 226 11.62 -6.68 -2.15
N GLU A 227 11.65 -7.33 -3.30
CA GLU A 227 10.66 -7.08 -4.35
C GLU A 227 9.26 -7.61 -4.01
N ASP A 228 9.16 -8.67 -3.20
CA ASP A 228 7.87 -9.11 -2.68
C ASP A 228 7.31 -8.09 -1.69
N ILE A 229 8.15 -7.52 -0.81
CA ILE A 229 7.76 -6.43 0.10
C ILE A 229 7.38 -5.17 -0.69
N ARG A 230 8.13 -4.80 -1.73
CA ARG A 230 7.81 -3.66 -2.60
C ARG A 230 6.42 -3.81 -3.20
N ALA A 231 6.10 -5.00 -3.71
CA ALA A 231 4.82 -5.33 -4.33
C ALA A 231 3.64 -5.42 -3.33
N VAL A 232 3.92 -5.44 -2.01
CA VAL A 232 2.90 -5.23 -0.97
C VAL A 232 2.49 -3.76 -0.94
N TYR A 233 3.41 -2.81 -1.11
CA TYR A 233 3.08 -1.38 -1.04
C TYR A 233 2.09 -0.95 -2.12
N ASP A 234 2.18 -1.47 -3.34
CA ASP A 234 1.20 -1.20 -4.39
C ASP A 234 0.08 -2.24 -4.46
N GLY A 235 0.11 -3.29 -3.64
CA GLY A 235 -0.91 -4.35 -3.61
C GLY A 235 -0.84 -5.36 -4.77
N SER A 236 0.08 -5.18 -5.73
CA SER A 236 0.18 -6.02 -6.93
C SER A 236 0.42 -7.50 -6.61
N ILE A 237 1.09 -7.81 -5.51
CA ILE A 237 1.35 -9.20 -5.09
C ILE A 237 0.09 -9.91 -4.57
N PHE A 238 -0.91 -9.17 -4.06
CA PHE A 238 -2.08 -9.74 -3.40
C PHE A 238 -2.91 -10.59 -4.36
N HIS A 239 -3.18 -10.07 -5.56
CA HIS A 239 -3.89 -10.80 -6.61
C HIS A 239 -3.14 -12.07 -6.98
N ARG A 240 -1.81 -11.99 -7.14
CA ARG A 240 -0.97 -13.12 -7.54
C ARG A 240 -1.00 -14.25 -6.49
N ILE A 241 -0.98 -13.90 -5.20
CA ILE A 241 -1.07 -14.86 -4.10
C ILE A 241 -2.46 -15.48 -4.00
N ALA A 242 -3.52 -14.65 -4.06
CA ALA A 242 -4.90 -15.10 -4.00
C ALA A 242 -5.22 -16.06 -5.15
N ASP A 243 -4.89 -15.71 -6.40
CA ASP A 243 -5.14 -16.53 -7.59
C ASP A 243 -4.39 -17.87 -7.51
N LYS A 244 -3.12 -17.85 -7.10
CA LYS A 244 -2.33 -19.08 -6.91
C LYS A 244 -2.97 -20.00 -5.88
N ARG A 245 -3.47 -19.43 -4.78
CA ARG A 245 -4.14 -20.19 -3.71
C ARG A 245 -5.46 -20.76 -4.18
N GLU A 246 -6.30 -19.97 -4.84
CA GLU A 246 -7.60 -20.40 -5.36
C GLU A 246 -7.46 -21.52 -6.39
N LYS A 247 -6.52 -21.40 -7.34
CA LYS A 247 -6.18 -22.46 -8.30
C LYS A 247 -5.74 -23.76 -7.60
N ARG A 248 -4.90 -23.66 -6.56
CA ARG A 248 -4.48 -24.83 -5.76
C ARG A 248 -5.65 -25.51 -5.07
N LEU A 249 -6.58 -24.74 -4.48
CA LEU A 249 -7.76 -25.28 -3.82
C LEU A 249 -8.69 -25.98 -4.82
N GLN A 250 -8.94 -25.38 -5.99
CA GLN A 250 -9.73 -25.99 -7.06
C GLN A 250 -9.13 -27.32 -7.53
N GLN A 251 -7.81 -27.38 -7.71
CA GLN A 251 -7.10 -28.61 -8.08
C GLN A 251 -7.25 -29.70 -7.00
N GLN A 252 -7.13 -29.34 -5.71
CA GLN A 252 -7.32 -30.28 -4.61
C GLN A 252 -8.76 -30.81 -4.54
N GLU A 253 -9.76 -29.97 -4.77
CA GLU A 253 -11.16 -30.38 -4.83
C GLU A 253 -11.43 -31.33 -5.99
N GLN A 254 -10.88 -31.04 -7.18
CA GLN A 254 -10.99 -31.92 -8.35
C GLN A 254 -10.35 -33.29 -8.08
N GLN A 255 -9.16 -33.33 -7.48
CA GLN A 255 -8.50 -34.58 -7.10
C GLN A 255 -9.29 -35.38 -6.06
N LYS A 256 -9.90 -34.71 -5.07
CA LYS A 256 -10.77 -35.37 -4.08
C LYS A 256 -12.01 -35.97 -4.73
N ARG A 257 -12.64 -35.26 -5.68
CA ARG A 257 -13.80 -35.76 -6.44
C ARG A 257 -13.44 -36.98 -7.29
N GLN A 258 -12.27 -36.97 -7.94
CA GLN A 258 -11.80 -38.09 -8.76
C GLN A 258 -11.42 -39.33 -7.93
N LYS A 259 -10.94 -39.16 -6.69
CA LYS A 259 -10.61 -40.29 -5.79
C LYS A 259 -11.81 -40.84 -5.02
N GLY A 260 -12.91 -40.10 -4.97
CA GLY A 260 -14.17 -40.50 -4.32
C GLY A 260 -15.21 -41.10 -5.29
N GLN A 261 -14.87 -41.20 -6.58
CA GLN A 261 -15.60 -41.94 -7.62
C GLN A 261 -14.87 -43.25 -7.88
#